data_AF-A0AAN9S734-F1
#
_entry.id   AF-A0AAN9S734-F1
#
_cell.length_a   1.000
_cell.length_b   1.000
_cell.length_c   1.000
_cell.angle_alpha   90.00
_cell.angle_beta   90.00
_cell.angle_gamma   90.00
#
_symmetry.space_group_name_H-M   'P 1'
#
loop_
_entity.id
_entity.type
_entity.pdbx_description
1 polymer ?
#
loop_
_entity_poly.entity_id
_entity_poly.type
_entity_poly.pdbx_seq_one_letter_code
_entity_poly.pdbx_strand_id
1 'polypeptide(L)'
;MDRLIKATKDSDQKELQALTGLVSDDPEDVDDVESESEDDEEFNWHDSQVARWFDGLLNKDIEITNEIYSVQGVEFDRQELRKLVRRVHITQEKKADNEEEEKKIETATIGAKKALTRFLRGLSKNS
;
A
#
# COMPACT_ATOMS: atom_id res chain seq x y z
N MET A 1 -17.81 -30.42 -6.70
CA MET A 1 -18.41 -29.81 -5.50
C MET A 1 -17.90 -30.47 -4.21
N ASP A 2 -17.75 -31.80 -4.19
CA ASP A 2 -17.26 -32.53 -3.01
C ASP A 2 -15.86 -32.15 -2.53
N ARG A 3 -14.95 -31.76 -3.46
CA ARG A 3 -13.60 -31.30 -3.12
C ARG A 3 -13.61 -29.98 -2.32
N LEU A 4 -14.50 -29.05 -2.65
CA LEU A 4 -14.61 -27.77 -1.97
C LEU A 4 -15.08 -27.95 -0.52
N ILE A 5 -16.08 -28.82 -0.33
CA ILE A 5 -16.63 -29.16 1.00
C ILE A 5 -15.56 -29.84 1.86
N LYS A 6 -14.76 -30.73 1.26
CA LYS A 6 -13.66 -31.40 1.96
C LYS A 6 -12.56 -30.41 2.38
N ALA A 7 -12.15 -29.51 1.50
CA ALA A 7 -11.15 -28.50 1.82
C ALA A 7 -11.61 -27.54 2.94
N THR A 8 -12.91 -27.18 3.01
CA THR A 8 -13.45 -26.42 4.14
C THR A 8 -13.45 -27.20 5.45
N LYS A 9 -13.66 -28.52 5.38
CA LYS A 9 -13.70 -29.40 6.55
C LYS A 9 -12.31 -29.70 7.10
N ASP A 10 -11.34 -29.87 6.21
CA ASP A 10 -9.94 -30.18 6.57
C ASP A 10 -9.12 -28.90 6.82
N SER A 11 -9.75 -27.72 6.76
CA SER A 11 -9.12 -26.39 6.91
C SER A 11 -7.91 -26.18 5.98
N ASP A 12 -7.93 -26.82 4.80
CA ASP A 12 -6.85 -26.75 3.82
C ASP A 12 -7.03 -25.48 2.97
N GLN A 13 -6.47 -24.38 3.47
CA GLN A 13 -6.59 -23.06 2.85
C GLN A 13 -6.00 -23.00 1.44
N LYS A 14 -4.99 -23.83 1.14
CA LYS A 14 -4.35 -23.86 -0.19
C LYS A 14 -5.27 -24.48 -1.23
N GLU A 15 -5.94 -25.59 -0.89
CA GLU A 15 -6.89 -26.24 -1.79
C GLU A 15 -8.16 -25.40 -1.99
N LEU A 16 -8.62 -24.67 -0.95
CA LEU A 16 -9.73 -23.72 -1.07
C LEU A 16 -9.42 -22.58 -2.04
N GLN A 17 -8.23 -21.99 -1.98
CA GLN A 17 -7.81 -20.92 -2.90
C GLN A 17 -7.76 -21.43 -4.35
N ALA A 18 -7.16 -22.59 -4.58
CA ALA A 18 -7.07 -23.19 -5.90
C ALA A 18 -8.45 -23.52 -6.52
N LEU A 19 -9.40 -23.98 -5.70
CA LEU A 19 -10.74 -24.36 -6.17
C LEU A 19 -11.71 -23.19 -6.34
N THR A 20 -11.53 -22.10 -5.59
CA THR A 20 -12.34 -20.89 -5.72
C THR A 20 -11.88 -19.99 -6.88
N GLY A 21 -10.72 -20.26 -7.46
CA GLY A 21 -10.11 -19.37 -8.46
C GLY A 21 -9.79 -17.99 -7.89
N LEU A 22 -9.80 -17.84 -6.57
CA LEU A 22 -9.35 -16.65 -5.89
C LEU A 22 -7.83 -16.66 -6.03
N VAL A 23 -7.36 -16.03 -7.11
CA VAL A 23 -5.96 -15.69 -7.35
C VAL A 23 -5.40 -15.24 -6.01
N SER A 24 -4.42 -16.01 -5.51
CA SER A 24 -3.60 -15.57 -4.39
C SER A 24 -3.25 -14.12 -4.69
N ASP A 25 -3.54 -13.23 -3.75
CA ASP A 25 -3.08 -11.84 -3.73
C ASP A 25 -1.57 -11.86 -3.47
N ASP A 26 -0.89 -12.62 -4.32
CA ASP A 26 0.52 -12.85 -4.38
C ASP A 26 1.10 -11.56 -4.93
N PRO A 27 1.98 -10.89 -4.17
CA PRO A 27 2.61 -9.67 -4.61
C PRO A 27 3.71 -9.98 -5.64
N GLU A 28 3.46 -10.82 -6.63
CA GLU A 28 4.32 -11.03 -7.82
C GLU A 28 4.10 -9.93 -8.87
N ASP A 29 3.62 -8.75 -8.46
CA ASP A 29 3.68 -7.50 -9.21
C ASP A 29 4.47 -6.46 -8.37
N VAL A 30 5.61 -6.90 -7.86
CA VAL A 30 6.66 -6.06 -7.25
C VAL A 30 7.81 -5.87 -8.23
N ASP A 31 7.51 -5.76 -9.52
CA ASP A 31 8.46 -5.20 -10.48
C ASP A 31 7.84 -3.98 -11.15
N ASP A 32 7.63 -2.96 -10.31
CA ASP A 32 7.69 -1.59 -10.81
C ASP A 32 8.66 -0.84 -9.91
N VAL A 33 9.94 -1.12 -10.17
CA VAL A 33 11.03 -0.21 -9.81
C VAL A 33 10.84 1.03 -10.68
N GLU A 34 9.82 1.85 -10.36
CA GLU A 34 9.71 3.18 -10.95
C GLU A 34 10.98 3.91 -10.56
N SER A 35 11.81 4.12 -11.59
CA SER A 35 13.04 4.87 -11.63
C SER A 35 13.05 5.95 -10.57
N GLU A 36 14.01 5.84 -9.64
CA GLU A 36 14.30 6.89 -8.68
C GLU A 36 14.70 8.15 -9.45
N SER A 37 13.72 9.01 -9.77
CA SER A 37 14.03 10.38 -10.13
C SER A 37 14.58 11.00 -8.85
N GLU A 38 15.87 11.32 -8.90
CA GLU A 38 16.63 12.12 -7.94
C GLU A 38 16.03 13.51 -7.81
N ASP A 39 14.82 13.61 -7.29
CA ASP A 39 14.34 14.84 -6.68
C ASP A 39 14.55 14.68 -5.19
N ASP A 40 15.77 15.05 -4.80
CA ASP A 40 16.28 15.19 -3.44
C ASP A 40 15.69 16.45 -2.78
N GLU A 41 14.45 16.82 -3.13
CA GLU A 41 13.62 17.64 -2.27
C GLU A 41 13.35 16.79 -1.03
N GLU A 42 14.22 17.00 -0.03
CA GLU A 42 14.03 16.83 1.40
C GLU A 42 12.60 16.37 1.70
N PHE A 43 12.48 15.22 2.36
CA PHE A 43 11.25 14.51 2.73
C PHE A 43 10.35 15.39 3.62
N ASN A 44 9.90 16.49 3.04
CA ASN A 44 9.61 17.65 3.81
C ASN A 44 8.12 17.62 4.09
N TRP A 45 7.77 17.01 5.22
CA TRP A 45 6.45 17.04 5.84
C TRP A 45 5.98 18.48 6.19
N HIS A 46 6.56 19.53 5.62
CA HIS A 46 6.09 20.91 5.79
C HIS A 46 4.67 21.12 5.25
N ASP A 47 4.14 20.20 4.44
CA ASP A 47 2.72 20.19 4.10
C ASP A 47 1.92 19.45 5.19
N SER A 48 1.31 20.23 6.10
CA SER A 48 0.49 19.73 7.20
C SER A 48 -0.74 18.94 6.72
N GLN A 49 -1.24 19.24 5.51
CA GLN A 49 -2.34 18.50 4.90
C GLN A 49 -1.89 17.12 4.45
N VAL A 50 -0.74 17.02 3.79
CA VAL A 50 -0.15 15.74 3.38
C VAL A 50 0.16 14.85 4.59
N ALA A 51 0.71 15.43 5.66
CA ALA A 51 0.98 14.69 6.89
C ALA A 51 -0.32 14.13 7.51
N ARG A 52 -1.38 14.94 7.57
CA ARG A 52 -2.70 14.51 8.07
C ARG A 52 -3.34 13.44 7.19
N TRP A 53 -3.27 13.61 5.87
CA TRP A 53 -3.78 12.63 4.91
C TRP A 53 -3.03 11.31 5.00
N PHE A 54 -1.71 11.37 5.10
CA PHE A 54 -0.87 10.20 5.26
C PHE A 54 -1.26 9.40 6.53
N ASP A 55 -1.30 10.06 7.69
CA ASP A 55 -1.65 9.40 8.95
C ASP A 55 -3.08 8.86 8.92
N GLY A 56 -4.04 9.64 8.44
CA GLY A 56 -5.43 9.22 8.32
C GLY A 56 -5.62 8.00 7.41
N LEU A 57 -4.92 7.93 6.28
CA LEU A 57 -4.98 6.76 5.40
C LEU A 57 -4.42 5.50 6.07
N LEU A 58 -3.29 5.61 6.79
CA LEU A 58 -2.72 4.48 7.50
C LEU A 58 -3.60 4.02 8.66
N ASN A 59 -4.29 4.95 9.32
CA ASN A 59 -5.24 4.70 10.40
C ASN A 59 -6.64 4.30 9.91
N LYS A 60 -6.85 4.21 8.59
CA LYS A 60 -8.14 3.88 7.96
C LYS A 60 -9.25 4.86 8.35
N ASP A 61 -8.90 6.12 8.52
CA ASP A 61 -9.82 7.21 8.79
C ASP A 61 -10.70 7.45 7.56
N ILE A 62 -12.00 7.21 7.74
CA ILE A 62 -13.01 7.32 6.68
C ILE A 62 -13.22 8.79 6.29
N GLU A 63 -13.11 9.73 7.24
CA GLU A 63 -13.28 11.15 6.96
C GLU A 63 -12.15 11.65 6.05
N ILE A 64 -10.91 11.28 6.37
CA ILE A 64 -9.74 11.59 5.55
C ILE A 64 -9.82 10.94 4.17
N THR A 65 -10.22 9.67 4.10
CA THR A 65 -10.37 8.98 2.82
C THR A 65 -11.41 9.66 1.93
N ASN A 66 -12.56 10.05 2.50
CA ASN A 66 -13.61 10.75 1.77
C ASN A 66 -13.17 12.15 1.34
N GLU A 67 -12.42 12.84 2.18
CA GLU A 67 -11.86 14.15 1.85
C GLU A 67 -10.96 14.06 0.62
N ILE A 68 -10.01 13.13 0.61
CA ILE A 68 -9.10 12.89 -0.52
C ILE A 68 -9.89 12.54 -1.79
N TYR A 69 -10.92 11.69 -1.68
CA TYR A 69 -11.80 11.34 -2.80
C TYR A 69 -12.70 12.46 -3.29
N SER A 70 -12.83 13.54 -2.52
CA SER A 70 -13.67 14.70 -2.81
C SER A 70 -12.86 15.92 -3.26
N VAL A 71 -11.53 15.81 -3.36
CA VAL A 71 -10.67 16.87 -3.91
C VAL A 71 -11.17 17.22 -5.31
N GLN A 72 -11.55 18.48 -5.49
CA GLN A 72 -12.09 18.98 -6.75
C GLN A 72 -10.95 19.44 -7.65
N GLY A 73 -11.11 19.30 -8.97
CA GLY A 73 -10.11 19.77 -9.94
C GLY A 73 -8.90 18.86 -10.13
N VAL A 74 -8.82 17.75 -9.39
CA VAL A 74 -7.77 16.74 -9.52
C VAL A 74 -8.38 15.37 -9.81
N GLU A 75 -8.16 14.85 -11.01
CA GLU A 75 -8.41 13.45 -11.30
C GLU A 75 -7.16 12.63 -10.94
N PHE A 76 -7.35 11.57 -10.15
CA PHE A 76 -6.27 10.67 -9.77
C PHE A 76 -6.77 9.23 -9.69
N ASP A 77 -5.84 8.28 -9.83
CA ASP A 77 -6.18 6.87 -9.75
C ASP A 77 -6.39 6.45 -8.28
N ARG A 78 -7.66 6.16 -7.95
CA ARG A 78 -8.06 5.68 -6.62
C ARG A 78 -7.52 4.28 -6.32
N GLN A 79 -7.28 3.46 -7.34
CA GLN A 79 -6.66 2.14 -7.18
C GLN A 79 -5.18 2.28 -6.87
N GLU A 80 -4.49 3.20 -7.54
CA GLU A 80 -3.09 3.52 -7.25
C GLU A 80 -2.91 3.96 -5.79
N LEU A 81 -3.77 4.86 -5.29
CA LEU A 81 -3.74 5.25 -3.88
C LEU A 81 -3.91 4.05 -2.94
N ARG A 82 -4.86 3.15 -3.24
CA ARG A 82 -5.08 1.94 -2.43
C ARG A 82 -3.87 1.00 -2.46
N LYS A 83 -3.22 0.83 -3.61
CA LYS A 83 -1.99 0.03 -3.75
C LYS A 83 -0.86 0.62 -2.90
N LEU A 84 -0.67 1.93 -2.92
CA LEU A 84 0.36 2.62 -2.13
C LEU A 84 0.13 2.46 -0.63
N VAL A 85 -1.09 2.71 -0.15
CA VAL A 85 -1.45 2.53 1.28
C VAL A 85 -1.22 1.08 1.71
N ARG A 86 -1.67 0.14 0.89
CA ARG A 86 -1.50 -1.29 1.17
C ARG A 86 -0.03 -1.70 1.23
N ARG A 87 0.81 -1.17 0.32
CA ARG A 87 2.25 -1.44 0.29
C ARG A 87 2.91 -1.02 1.61
N VAL A 88 2.56 0.15 2.14
CA VAL A 88 3.08 0.63 3.44
C VAL A 88 2.71 -0.33 4.58
N HIS A 89 1.44 -0.77 4.65
CA HIS A 89 0.98 -1.73 5.67
C HIS A 89 1.73 -3.07 5.56
N ILE A 90 1.85 -3.63 4.34
CA ILE A 90 2.56 -4.90 4.12
C ILE A 90 4.01 -4.79 4.59
N THR A 91 4.72 -3.72 4.21
CA THR A 91 6.13 -3.54 4.61
C THR A 91 6.29 -3.28 6.10
N GLN A 92 5.33 -2.63 6.77
CA GLN A 92 5.38 -2.40 8.22
C GLN A 92 5.03 -3.64 9.04
N GLU A 93 4.11 -4.48 8.57
CA GLU A 93 3.68 -5.68 9.27
C GLU A 93 4.61 -6.88 9.01
N LYS A 94 5.46 -6.80 7.98
CA LYS A 94 6.42 -7.85 7.65
C LYS A 94 7.44 -8.01 8.78
N LYS A 95 7.56 -9.24 9.27
CA LYS A 95 8.54 -9.62 10.29
C LYS A 95 9.85 -10.01 9.61
N ALA A 96 10.97 -9.58 10.19
CA ALA A 96 12.30 -9.99 9.75
C ALA A 96 12.71 -11.30 10.43
N ASP A 97 13.27 -12.23 9.66
CA ASP A 97 13.85 -13.46 10.21
C ASP A 97 15.34 -13.29 10.56
N ASN A 98 16.01 -12.25 10.04
CA ASN A 98 17.40 -11.90 10.35
C ASN A 98 17.70 -10.40 10.11
N GLU A 99 18.90 -9.93 10.53
CA GLU A 99 19.32 -8.53 10.40
C GLU A 99 19.41 -8.03 8.94
N GLU A 100 19.71 -8.91 7.99
CA GLU A 100 19.79 -8.53 6.57
C GLU A 100 18.39 -8.27 6.00
N GLU A 101 17.42 -9.09 6.39
CA GLU A 101 16.02 -8.92 6.04
C GLU A 101 15.40 -7.72 6.75
N GLU A 102 15.77 -7.44 8.00
CA GLU A 102 15.34 -6.24 8.72
C GLU A 102 15.72 -4.96 7.96
N LYS A 103 16.97 -4.86 7.51
CA LYS A 103 17.44 -3.72 6.70
C LYS A 103 16.68 -3.62 5.37
N LYS A 104 16.37 -4.75 4.73
CA LYS A 104 15.57 -4.78 3.48
C LYS A 104 14.13 -4.33 3.71
N ILE A 105 13.53 -4.74 4.83
CA ILE A 105 12.17 -4.33 5.22
C ILE A 105 12.15 -2.84 5.55
N GLU A 106 13.16 -2.33 6.25
CA GLU A 106 13.29 -0.91 6.57
C GLU A 106 13.41 -0.06 5.31
N THR A 107 14.31 -0.42 4.37
CA THR A 107 14.46 0.32 3.11
C THR A 107 13.20 0.27 2.26
N ALA A 108 12.54 -0.90 2.18
CA ALA A 108 11.26 -1.04 1.48
C ALA A 108 10.15 -0.20 2.13
N THR A 109 10.12 -0.15 3.47
CA THR A 109 9.16 0.67 4.23
C THR A 109 9.39 2.15 3.97
N ILE A 110 10.64 2.62 3.99
CA ILE A 110 11.00 4.00 3.67
C ILE A 110 10.57 4.34 2.23
N GLY A 111 10.86 3.47 1.27
CA GLY A 111 10.46 3.64 -0.13
C GLY A 111 8.94 3.72 -0.31
N ALA A 112 8.20 2.81 0.32
CA ALA A 112 6.73 2.81 0.28
C ALA A 112 6.13 4.09 0.88
N LYS A 113 6.66 4.55 2.02
CA LYS A 113 6.23 5.81 2.65
C LYS A 113 6.56 7.02 1.77
N LYS A 114 7.70 7.01 1.08
CA LYS A 114 8.11 8.07 0.14
C LYS A 114 7.15 8.15 -1.04
N ALA A 115 6.84 7.01 -1.64
CA ALA A 115 5.91 6.93 -2.77
C ALA A 115 4.52 7.47 -2.40
N LEU A 116 3.96 7.03 -1.27
CA LEU A 116 2.67 7.54 -0.78
C LEU A 116 2.71 9.05 -0.51
N THR A 117 3.76 9.54 0.15
CA THR A 117 3.93 10.97 0.44
C THR A 117 4.00 11.81 -0.83
N ARG A 118 4.75 11.36 -1.85
CA ARG A 118 4.84 12.05 -3.15
C ARG A 118 3.50 12.11 -3.86
N PHE A 119 2.77 10.98 -3.89
CA PHE A 119 1.43 10.92 -4.48
C PHE A 119 0.50 11.95 -3.82
N LEU A 120 0.44 11.96 -2.48
CA LEU A 120 -0.39 12.90 -1.72
C LEU A 120 0.03 14.36 -1.92
N ARG A 121 1.33 14.64 -2.04
CA ARG A 121 1.83 15.98 -2.35
C ARG A 121 1.38 16.45 -3.74
N GLY A 122 1.33 15.54 -4.71
CA GLY A 122 0.76 15.81 -6.04
C GLY A 122 -0.72 16.19 -5.97
N LEU A 123 -1.49 15.51 -5.10
CA LEU A 123 -2.89 15.87 -4.85
C LEU A 123 -3.04 17.21 -4.16
N SER A 124 -2.28 17.45 -3.08
CA SER A 124 -2.34 18.69 -2.28
C SER A 124 -2.00 19.93 -3.11
N LYS A 125 -0.96 19.86 -3.96
CA LYS A 125 -0.54 20.98 -4.82
C LYS A 125 -1.58 21.37 -5.87
N ASN A 126 -2.46 20.45 -6.25
CA ASN A 126 -3.46 20.64 -7.29
C ASN A 126 -4.89 20.81 -6.73
N SER A 127 -5.05 20.73 -5.40
CA SER A 127 -6.30 20.85 -4.64
C SER A 127 -6.76 22.28 -4.43
#